data_AF-A0A4V1N0M8-F1
#
_entry.id   AF-A0A4V1N0M8-F1
#
_cell.length_a   1.000
_cell.length_b   1.000
_cell.length_c   1.000
_cell.angle_alpha   90.00
_cell.angle_beta   90.00
_cell.angle_gamma   90.00
#
_symmetry.space_group_name_H-M   'P 1'
#
loop_
_entity.id
_entity.type
_entity.pdbx_description
1 polymer ?
#
loop_
_entity_poly.entity_id
_entity_poly.type
_entity_poly.pdbx_seq_one_letter_code
_entity_poly.pdbx_strand_id
1 'polypeptide(L)'
;MPITAPLVIDQVSSALRAASLDLTAALESVSEFLASSERICESEDSWWAGFSSMYLGLEAHVRCPIALEIGTDKLLSQRGMTQWSIARCALTR
;
A
#
# COMPACT_ATOMS: atom_id res chain seq x y z
N MET A 1 23.35 -38.46 -9.50
CA MET A 1 23.52 -37.00 -9.45
C MET A 1 22.31 -36.44 -8.70
N PRO A 2 22.42 -36.03 -7.43
CA PRO A 2 21.25 -35.55 -6.69
C PRO A 2 20.95 -34.10 -7.07
N ILE A 3 19.67 -33.79 -7.16
CA ILE A 3 19.09 -32.51 -7.57
C ILE A 3 19.36 -31.48 -6.47
N THR A 4 20.02 -30.37 -6.83
CA THR A 4 20.29 -29.18 -6.03
C THR A 4 18.97 -28.49 -5.64
N ALA A 5 18.35 -28.91 -4.54
CA ALA A 5 17.07 -28.39 -4.06
C ALA A 5 17.07 -27.51 -2.77
N PRO A 6 18.18 -27.11 -2.10
CA PRO A 6 18.07 -26.19 -0.96
C PRO A 6 17.99 -24.71 -1.36
N LEU A 7 18.63 -24.31 -2.48
CA LEU A 7 18.88 -22.88 -2.77
C LEU A 7 17.63 -22.08 -3.18
N VAL A 8 16.63 -22.74 -3.77
CA VAL A 8 15.43 -22.06 -4.29
C VAL A 8 14.45 -21.69 -3.17
N ILE A 9 14.35 -22.53 -2.13
CA ILE A 9 13.41 -22.31 -1.01
C ILE A 9 13.84 -21.12 -0.16
N ASP A 10 15.15 -20.97 0.08
CA ASP A 10 15.69 -19.83 0.84
C ASP A 10 15.55 -18.50 0.08
N GLN A 11 15.72 -18.51 -1.24
CA GLN A 11 15.53 -17.30 -2.07
C GLN A 11 14.07 -16.86 -2.12
N VAL A 12 13.12 -17.80 -2.26
CA VAL A 12 11.68 -17.49 -2.24
C VAL A 12 11.27 -16.97 -0.86
N SER A 13 11.74 -17.60 0.21
CA SER A 13 11.44 -17.18 1.58
C SER A 13 12.04 -15.81 1.91
N SER A 14 13.27 -15.53 1.46
CA SER A 14 13.93 -14.24 1.61
C SER A 14 13.23 -13.14 0.80
N ALA A 15 12.87 -13.43 -0.46
CA ALA A 15 12.13 -12.50 -1.32
C ALA A 15 10.73 -12.22 -0.79
N LEU A 16 10.04 -13.22 -0.24
CA LEU A 16 8.75 -13.08 0.40
C LEU A 16 8.86 -12.27 1.69
N ARG A 17 9.90 -12.51 2.51
CA ARG A 17 10.14 -11.76 3.75
C ARG A 17 10.52 -10.30 3.46
N ALA A 18 11.34 -10.04 2.44
CA ALA A 18 11.66 -8.69 1.97
C ALA A 18 10.42 -7.99 1.41
N ALA A 19 9.64 -8.66 0.55
CA ALA A 19 8.38 -8.13 0.03
C ALA A 19 7.37 -7.83 1.15
N SER A 20 7.29 -8.68 2.17
CA SER A 20 6.45 -8.47 3.35
C SER A 20 6.95 -7.32 4.21
N LEU A 21 8.26 -7.11 4.33
CA LEU A 21 8.83 -5.94 4.99
C LEU A 21 8.47 -4.66 4.24
N ASP A 22 8.66 -4.65 2.92
CA ASP A 22 8.37 -3.50 2.06
C ASP A 22 6.88 -3.14 2.09
N LEU A 23 6.00 -4.16 2.04
CA LEU A 23 4.54 -3.98 2.14
C LEU A 23 4.11 -3.48 3.52
N THR A 24 4.70 -4.00 4.59
CA THR A 24 4.36 -3.58 5.97
C THR A 24 4.74 -2.12 6.17
N ALA A 25 5.95 -1.73 5.77
CA ALA A 25 6.40 -0.34 5.85
C ALA A 25 5.52 0.62 5.01
N ALA A 26 5.08 0.18 3.83
CA ALA A 26 4.15 0.95 3.00
C ALA A 26 2.78 1.12 3.69
N LEU A 27 2.23 0.06 4.28
CA LEU A 27 0.95 0.15 5.02
C LEU A 27 1.07 0.97 6.31
N GLU A 28 2.21 0.94 6.99
CA GLU A 28 2.50 1.84 8.11
C GLU A 28 2.52 3.30 7.66
N SER A 29 3.15 3.61 6.51
CA SER A 29 3.15 4.95 5.93
C SER A 29 1.75 5.43 5.58
N VAL A 30 0.90 4.56 5.03
CA VAL A 30 -0.52 4.86 4.79
C VAL A 30 -1.22 5.14 6.13
N SER A 31 -1.04 4.30 7.13
CA SER A 31 -1.64 4.48 8.46
C SER A 31 -1.23 5.81 9.11
N GLU A 32 0.05 6.18 9.01
CA GLU A 32 0.60 7.44 9.50
C GLU A 32 0.05 8.64 8.74
N PHE A 33 -0.07 8.55 7.41
CA PHE A 33 -0.73 9.58 6.61
C PHE A 33 -2.19 9.77 7.05
N LEU A 34 -2.94 8.68 7.24
CA LEU A 34 -4.32 8.75 7.72
C LEU A 34 -4.40 9.36 9.13
N ALA A 35 -3.45 9.07 10.02
CA ALA A 35 -3.40 9.63 11.37
C ALA A 35 -3.05 11.12 11.39
N SER A 36 -2.16 11.57 10.52
CA SER A 36 -1.73 12.98 10.44
C SER A 36 -2.70 13.88 9.68
N SER A 37 -3.45 13.32 8.72
CA SER A 37 -4.31 14.09 7.82
C SER A 37 -5.69 14.43 8.40
N GLU A 38 -6.00 13.97 9.61
CA GLU A 38 -7.26 14.25 10.33
C GLU A 38 -7.47 15.74 10.67
N ARG A 39 -6.48 16.61 10.38
CA ARG A 39 -6.48 18.03 10.80
C ARG A 39 -6.22 19.08 9.71
N ILE A 40 -5.91 18.70 8.46
CA ILE A 40 -5.17 19.62 7.56
C ILE A 40 -5.84 19.93 6.21
N CYS A 41 -6.81 19.17 5.72
CA CYS A 41 -7.34 19.40 4.36
C CYS A 41 -8.56 20.33 4.32
N GLU A 42 -8.48 21.37 3.48
CA GLU A 42 -9.55 22.36 3.22
C GLU A 42 -10.75 21.75 2.45
N SER A 43 -10.51 20.68 1.68
CA SER A 43 -11.54 19.93 0.95
C SER A 43 -11.19 18.45 0.80
N GLU A 44 -12.21 17.61 0.60
CA GLU A 44 -12.06 16.17 0.36
C GLU A 44 -11.23 15.88 -0.91
N ASP A 45 -11.42 16.67 -1.98
CA ASP A 45 -10.64 16.53 -3.22
C ASP A 45 -9.15 16.82 -3.00
N SER A 46 -8.83 17.85 -2.21
CA SER A 46 -7.44 18.20 -1.88
C SER A 46 -6.78 17.10 -1.03
N TRP A 47 -7.57 16.46 -0.16
CA TRP A 47 -7.13 15.32 0.62
C TRP A 47 -6.81 14.12 -0.27
N TRP A 48 -7.73 13.77 -1.18
CA TRP A 48 -7.52 12.66 -2.13
C TRP A 48 -6.34 12.91 -3.07
N ALA A 49 -6.10 14.16 -3.50
CA ALA A 49 -4.92 14.50 -4.30
C ALA A 49 -3.61 14.23 -3.53
N GLY A 50 -3.53 14.65 -2.27
CA GLY A 50 -2.38 14.38 -1.40
C GLY A 50 -2.19 12.89 -1.13
N PHE A 51 -3.28 12.19 -0.81
CA PHE A 51 -3.30 10.75 -0.60
C PHE A 51 -2.82 10.00 -1.85
N SER A 52 -3.31 10.38 -3.03
CA SER A 52 -2.95 9.76 -4.32
C SER A 52 -1.46 9.89 -4.60
N SER A 53 -0.89 11.08 -4.40
CA SER A 53 0.54 11.30 -4.64
C SER A 53 1.41 10.45 -3.72
N MET A 54 1.03 10.32 -2.45
CA MET A 54 1.73 9.47 -1.47
C MET A 54 1.59 8.00 -1.82
N TYR A 55 0.36 7.54 -2.11
CA TYR A 55 0.07 6.15 -2.46
C TYR A 55 0.82 5.71 -3.72
N LEU A 56 0.80 6.49 -4.80
CA LEU A 56 1.52 6.18 -6.04
C LEU A 56 3.04 6.10 -5.82
N GLY A 57 3.56 6.95 -4.91
CA GLY A 57 4.95 6.88 -4.48
C GLY A 57 5.28 5.54 -3.80
N LEU A 58 4.40 5.04 -2.94
CA LEU A 58 4.57 3.73 -2.31
C LEU A 58 4.39 2.58 -3.31
N GLU A 59 3.38 2.66 -4.17
CA GLU A 59 3.02 1.66 -5.18
C GLU A 59 4.19 1.36 -6.12
N ALA A 60 4.96 2.38 -6.50
CA ALA A 60 6.14 2.24 -7.35
C ALA A 60 7.28 1.41 -6.72
N HIS A 61 7.30 1.29 -5.38
CA HIS A 61 8.39 0.63 -4.64
C HIS A 61 7.98 -0.70 -4.00
N VAL A 62 6.68 -1.00 -3.89
CA VAL A 62 6.23 -2.29 -3.38
C VAL A 62 6.22 -3.36 -4.47
N ARG A 63 6.70 -4.56 -4.12
CA ARG A 63 6.66 -5.72 -5.02
C ARG A 63 5.24 -6.25 -5.30
N CYS A 64 4.29 -5.95 -4.42
CA CYS A 64 2.91 -6.42 -4.53
C CYS A 64 1.93 -5.24 -4.38
N PRO A 65 1.70 -4.45 -5.45
CA PRO A 65 0.83 -3.27 -5.41
C PRO A 65 -0.63 -3.63 -5.10
N ILE A 66 -1.11 -4.81 -5.52
CA ILE A 66 -2.46 -5.29 -5.21
C ILE A 66 -2.63 -5.52 -3.69
N ALA A 67 -1.61 -6.04 -3.01
CA ALA A 67 -1.69 -6.23 -1.56
C ALA A 67 -1.66 -4.90 -0.80
N LEU A 68 -0.92 -3.90 -1.31
CA LEU A 68 -0.94 -2.54 -0.80
C LEU A 68 -2.34 -1.92 -0.97
N GLU A 69 -2.98 -2.12 -2.11
CA GLU A 69 -4.33 -1.62 -2.39
C GLU A 69 -5.36 -2.21 -1.42
N ILE A 70 -5.39 -3.53 -1.28
CA ILE A 70 -6.32 -4.22 -0.38
C ILE A 70 -6.09 -3.79 1.08
N GLY A 71 -4.83 -3.67 1.51
CA GLY A 71 -4.51 -3.22 2.87
C GLY A 71 -4.94 -1.77 3.09
N THR A 72 -4.75 -0.91 2.09
CA THR A 72 -5.15 0.49 2.11
C THR A 72 -6.67 0.64 2.17
N ASP A 73 -7.42 -0.09 1.35
CA ASP A 73 -8.89 -0.12 1.37
C ASP A 73 -9.42 -0.52 2.74
N LYS A 74 -8.77 -1.50 3.39
CA LYS A 74 -9.12 -1.91 4.74
C LYS A 74 -8.88 -0.81 5.76
N LEU A 75 -7.73 -0.13 5.70
CA LEU A 75 -7.41 0.99 6.61
C LEU A 75 -8.38 2.18 6.45
N LEU A 76 -8.73 2.52 5.21
CA LEU A 76 -9.72 3.55 4.89
C LEU A 76 -11.13 3.15 5.38
N SER A 77 -11.54 1.90 5.13
CA SER A 77 -12.85 1.39 5.56
C SER A 77 -12.98 1.38 7.09
N GLN A 78 -11.91 1.08 7.82
CA GLN A 78 -11.89 1.14 9.30
C GLN A 78 -12.14 2.54 9.85
N ARG A 79 -11.89 3.58 9.04
CA ARG A 79 -12.17 4.99 9.37
C ARG A 79 -13.45 5.53 8.75
N GLY A 80 -14.26 4.66 8.11
CA GLY A 80 -15.50 5.06 7.46
C GLY A 80 -15.28 5.90 6.19
N MET A 81 -14.09 5.84 5.59
CA MET A 81 -13.77 6.55 4.35
C MET A 81 -14.08 5.69 3.12
N THR A 82 -14.27 6.34 1.97
CA THR A 82 -14.35 5.66 0.67
C THR A 82 -13.07 4.88 0.41
N GLN A 83 -13.20 3.67 -0.14
CA GLN A 83 -12.06 2.82 -0.50
C GLN A 83 -11.21 3.47 -1.59
N TRP A 84 -9.91 3.28 -1.53
CA TRP A 84 -8.96 3.81 -2.50
C TRP A 84 -9.22 3.24 -3.89
N SER A 85 -9.52 1.95 -4.01
CA SER A 85 -9.87 1.32 -5.29
C SER A 85 -11.05 2.02 -5.99
N ILE A 86 -12.04 2.49 -5.22
CA ILE A 86 -13.19 3.25 -5.71
C ILE A 86 -12.79 4.69 -6.05
N ALA A 87 -12.12 5.39 -5.13
CA ALA A 87 -11.68 6.77 -5.32
C ALA A 87 -10.77 6.92 -6.55
N ARG A 88 -9.84 5.98 -6.75
CA ARG A 88 -8.94 5.93 -7.91
C ARG A 88 -9.70 5.79 -9.23
N CYS A 89 -10.79 5.01 -9.26
CA CYS A 89 -11.63 4.89 -10.45
C CYS A 89 -12.37 6.20 -10.79
N ALA A 90 -12.65 7.04 -9.80
CA ALA A 90 -13.26 8.35 -10.01
C ALA A 90 -12.23 9.38 -10.50
N LEU A 91 -10.98 9.30 -10.02
CA LEU A 91 -9.88 10.20 -10.40
C LEU A 91 -9.31 9.95 -11.82
N THR A 92 -9.52 8.76 -12.38
CA THR A 92 -9.04 8.37 -13.71
C THR A 92 -10.06 8.62 -14.83
N ARG A 93 -11.22 9.20 -14.51
CA ARG A 93 -12.28 9.59 -15.45
C ARG A 93 -12.22 11.08 -15.76
#